data_AF-A0A532EWG8-F1
#
_entry.id   AF-A0A532EWG8-F1
#
_cell.length_a   1.000
_cell.length_b   1.000
_cell.length_c   1.000
_cell.angle_alpha   90.00
_cell.angle_beta   90.00
_cell.angle_gamma   90.00
#
_symmetry.space_group_name_H-M   'P 1'
#
loop_
_entity.id
_entity.type
_entity.pdbx_description
1 polymer ?
#
loop_
_entity_poly.entity_id
_entity_poly.type
_entity_poly.pdbx_seq_one_letter_code
_entity_poly.pdbx_strand_id
1 'polypeptide(L)'
;MNNLLRATVTHHVGWGVLILLCSLAAASCAQPVQTVDTTSFGPSQDQQTIAGYYRAEAMVLKEKAAAIAESAVRYEQLFGPESDWVSGSRQLSQYYAVAAQDLERRADAYEEAAKTGRQRRR
;
A
#
# COMPACT_ATOMS: atom_id res chain seq x y z
N MET A 1 -11.62 36.16 -54.99
CA MET A 1 -10.74 34.98 -55.01
C MET A 1 -10.31 34.68 -53.58
N ASN A 2 -10.78 33.53 -53.08
CA ASN A 2 -10.27 32.64 -52.03
C ASN A 2 -9.77 33.24 -50.70
N ASN A 3 -10.48 32.92 -49.60
CA ASN A 3 -9.92 32.40 -48.33
C ASN A 3 -11.03 32.24 -47.26
N LEU A 4 -12.02 31.37 -47.51
CA LEU A 4 -13.19 31.14 -46.64
C LEU A 4 -13.15 29.80 -45.88
N LEU A 5 -11.99 29.19 -45.64
CA LEU A 5 -11.93 27.79 -45.18
C LEU A 5 -10.76 27.52 -44.21
N ARG A 6 -10.67 28.24 -43.08
CA ARG A 6 -9.75 27.80 -42.00
C ARG A 6 -9.97 28.43 -40.62
N ALA A 7 -11.19 28.50 -40.08
CA ALA A 7 -11.37 29.05 -38.72
C ALA A 7 -12.46 28.42 -37.85
N THR A 8 -13.13 27.34 -38.27
CA THR A 8 -14.25 26.76 -37.48
C THR A 8 -14.01 25.32 -36.99
N VAL A 9 -12.95 24.66 -37.44
CA VAL A 9 -12.71 23.23 -37.14
C VAL A 9 -12.03 23.02 -35.77
N THR A 10 -11.29 24.00 -35.25
CA THR A 10 -10.51 23.85 -34.01
C THR A 10 -11.35 23.94 -32.72
N HIS A 11 -12.50 24.63 -32.75
CA HIS A 11 -13.30 24.85 -31.54
C HIS A 11 -14.10 23.61 -31.10
N HIS A 12 -14.54 22.79 -32.05
CA HIS A 12 -15.34 21.59 -31.75
C HIS A 12 -14.52 20.43 -31.21
N VAL A 13 -13.27 20.29 -31.67
CA VAL A 13 -12.36 19.23 -31.19
C VAL A 13 -11.93 19.49 -29.75
N GLY A 14 -11.61 20.76 -29.42
CA GLY A 14 -11.28 21.14 -28.04
C GLY A 14 -12.42 20.92 -27.06
N TRP A 15 -13.66 21.21 -27.48
CA TRP A 15 -14.83 21.03 -26.62
C TRP A 15 -15.23 19.57 -26.44
N GLY A 16 -15.12 18.75 -27.51
CA GLY A 16 -15.32 17.31 -27.42
C GLY A 16 -14.30 16.62 -26.51
N VAL A 17 -13.02 17.00 -26.60
CA VAL A 17 -11.96 16.50 -25.72
C VAL A 17 -12.19 16.93 -24.27
N LEU A 18 -12.64 18.18 -24.03
CA LEU A 18 -12.95 18.67 -22.70
C LEU A 18 -14.13 17.91 -22.07
N ILE A 19 -15.19 17.65 -22.82
CA ILE A 19 -16.37 16.89 -22.37
C ILE A 19 -15.99 15.43 -22.08
N LEU A 20 -15.15 14.83 -22.93
CA LEU A 20 -14.62 13.48 -22.73
C LEU A 20 -13.78 13.40 -21.43
N LEU A 21 -12.88 14.36 -21.21
CA LEU A 21 -12.08 14.42 -19.98
C LEU A 21 -12.95 14.63 -18.73
N CYS A 22 -13.97 15.49 -18.78
CA CYS A 22 -14.91 15.68 -17.66
C CYS A 22 -15.72 14.43 -17.34
N SER A 23 -16.16 13.68 -18.36
CA SER A 23 -16.92 12.45 -18.16
C SER A 23 -16.06 11.31 -17.61
N LEU A 24 -14.79 11.18 -18.02
CA LEU A 24 -13.85 10.24 -17.40
C LEU A 24 -13.54 10.59 -15.94
N ALA A 25 -13.40 11.87 -15.61
CA ALA A 25 -13.19 12.31 -14.23
C ALA A 25 -14.39 11.96 -13.33
N ALA A 26 -15.62 12.15 -13.83
CA ALA A 26 -16.85 11.80 -13.10
C ALA A 26 -17.01 10.28 -12.90
N ALA A 27 -16.53 9.46 -13.84
CA ALA A 27 -16.58 8.01 -13.72
C ALA A 27 -15.65 7.47 -12.62
N SER A 28 -14.61 8.22 -12.22
CA SER A 28 -13.72 7.83 -11.12
C SER A 28 -14.36 8.01 -9.73
N CYS A 29 -15.35 8.90 -9.60
CA CYS A 29 -16.08 9.11 -8.33
C CYS A 29 -17.15 8.05 -8.06
N ALA A 30 -17.43 7.17 -9.02
CA ALA A 30 -18.44 6.12 -8.90
C ALA A 30 -17.84 4.75 -8.59
N GLN A 31 -16.53 4.66 -8.35
CA GLN A 31 -15.98 3.46 -7.75
C GLN A 31 -16.56 3.35 -6.33
N PRO A 32 -17.33 2.29 -6.01
CA PRO A 32 -17.64 2.02 -4.63
C PRO A 32 -16.30 1.78 -3.95
N VAL A 33 -15.81 2.79 -3.23
CA VAL A 33 -14.88 2.60 -2.14
C VAL A 33 -15.50 1.45 -1.35
N GLN A 34 -14.77 0.35 -1.18
CA GLN A 34 -15.15 -0.65 -0.19
C GLN A 34 -15.08 0.06 1.15
N THR A 35 -16.16 0.75 1.49
CA THR A 35 -16.36 1.33 2.79
C THR A 35 -16.52 0.15 3.71
N VAL A 36 -15.64 0.06 4.70
CA VAL A 36 -15.81 -0.84 5.83
C VAL A 36 -17.27 -0.71 6.28
N ASP A 37 -18.01 -1.81 6.22
CA ASP A 37 -19.41 -1.84 6.61
C ASP A 37 -19.50 -1.52 8.11
N THR A 38 -19.76 -0.26 8.42
CA THR A 38 -19.90 0.23 9.79
C THR A 38 -21.22 -0.21 10.43
N THR A 39 -22.09 -0.94 9.71
CA THR A 39 -23.41 -1.32 10.23
C THR A 39 -23.41 -2.63 11.02
N SER A 40 -22.34 -3.44 10.91
CA SER A 40 -22.13 -4.65 11.70
C SER A 40 -21.05 -4.42 12.78
N PHE A 41 -21.45 -3.83 13.92
CA PHE A 41 -20.58 -3.63 15.08
C PHE A 41 -20.32 -4.96 15.82
N GLY A 42 -19.52 -5.82 15.23
CA GLY A 42 -18.88 -6.94 15.91
C GLY A 42 -17.45 -6.55 16.31
N PRO A 43 -17.17 -6.11 17.55
CA PRO A 43 -15.81 -5.86 18.02
C PRO A 43 -14.83 -7.00 17.70
N SER A 44 -15.27 -8.27 17.63
CA SER A 44 -14.39 -9.37 17.18
C SER A 44 -14.08 -9.35 15.69
N GLN A 45 -15.00 -8.91 14.82
CA GLN A 45 -14.80 -8.78 13.38
C GLN A 45 -13.83 -7.62 13.07
N ASP A 46 -14.00 -6.48 13.76
CA ASP A 46 -13.08 -5.34 13.63
C ASP A 46 -11.66 -5.71 14.04
N GLN A 47 -11.50 -6.45 15.15
CA GLN A 47 -10.20 -6.89 15.65
C GLN A 47 -9.53 -7.89 14.68
N GLN A 48 -10.29 -8.76 14.01
CA GLN A 48 -9.75 -9.64 12.97
C GLN A 48 -9.26 -8.87 11.74
N THR A 49 -10.01 -7.85 11.30
CA THR A 49 -9.61 -6.98 10.19
C THR A 49 -8.31 -6.23 10.53
N ILE A 50 -8.21 -5.67 11.74
CA ILE A 50 -7.01 -4.98 12.21
C ILE A 50 -5.81 -5.93 12.29
N ALA A 51 -5.99 -7.14 12.80
CA ALA A 51 -4.94 -8.15 12.82
C ALA A 51 -4.44 -8.49 11.39
N GLY A 52 -5.36 -8.64 10.44
CA GLY A 52 -5.04 -8.88 9.04
C GLY A 52 -4.21 -7.76 8.41
N TYR A 53 -4.56 -6.50 8.68
CA TYR A 53 -3.79 -5.34 8.23
C TYR A 53 -2.34 -5.39 8.71
N TYR A 54 -2.13 -5.57 10.03
CA TYR A 54 -0.77 -5.61 10.59
C TYR A 54 0.06 -6.79 10.07
N ARG A 55 -0.57 -7.96 9.79
CA ARG A 55 0.13 -9.08 9.15
C ARG A 55 0.56 -8.77 7.72
N ALA A 56 -0.30 -8.13 6.94
CA ALA A 56 0.04 -7.73 5.58
C ALA A 56 1.22 -6.75 5.58
N GLU A 57 1.21 -5.75 6.45
CA GLU A 57 2.34 -4.82 6.60
C GLU A 57 3.62 -5.52 7.09
N ALA A 58 3.52 -6.44 8.05
CA ALA A 58 4.66 -7.22 8.52
C ALA A 58 5.34 -8.01 7.39
N MET A 59 4.54 -8.63 6.51
CA MET A 59 5.06 -9.36 5.34
C MET A 59 5.83 -8.43 4.39
N VAL A 60 5.29 -7.25 4.09
CA VAL A 60 5.98 -6.25 3.26
C VAL A 60 7.33 -5.86 3.88
N LEU A 61 7.40 -5.69 5.20
CA LEU A 61 8.65 -5.36 5.88
C LEU A 61 9.64 -6.53 5.89
N LYS A 62 9.17 -7.79 6.01
CA LYS A 62 10.02 -8.98 5.89
C LYS A 62 10.64 -9.09 4.50
N GLU A 63 9.85 -8.87 3.45
CA GLU A 63 10.34 -8.86 2.07
C GLU A 63 11.41 -7.78 1.86
N LYS A 64 11.18 -6.56 2.38
CA LYS A 64 12.18 -5.48 2.36
C LYS A 64 13.45 -5.88 3.11
N ALA A 65 13.32 -6.45 4.30
CA ALA A 65 14.46 -6.89 5.10
C ALA A 65 15.31 -7.93 4.34
N ALA A 66 14.67 -8.91 3.70
CA ALA A 66 15.33 -9.94 2.91
C ALA A 66 16.04 -9.33 1.68
N ALA A 67 15.36 -8.48 0.92
CA ALA A 67 15.94 -7.84 -0.26
C ALA A 67 17.18 -6.98 0.08
N ILE A 68 17.14 -6.25 1.19
CA ILE A 68 18.28 -5.46 1.66
C ILE A 68 19.41 -6.35 2.20
N ALA A 69 19.09 -7.48 2.87
CA ALA A 69 20.10 -8.45 3.29
C ALA A 69 20.86 -9.02 2.09
N GLU A 70 20.16 -9.38 1.02
CA GLU A 70 20.78 -9.83 -0.24
C GLU A 70 21.64 -8.73 -0.88
N SER A 71 21.22 -7.47 -0.76
CA SER A 71 21.99 -6.32 -1.23
C SER A 71 23.31 -6.19 -0.48
N ALA A 72 23.29 -6.38 0.85
CA ALA A 72 24.50 -6.34 1.67
C ALA A 72 25.54 -7.39 1.22
N VAL A 73 25.09 -8.60 0.86
CA VAL A 73 25.96 -9.66 0.32
C VAL A 73 26.60 -9.23 -1.01
N ARG A 74 25.82 -8.62 -1.92
CA ARG A 74 26.35 -8.09 -3.18
C ARG A 74 27.35 -6.95 -2.95
N TYR A 75 27.07 -6.06 -2.01
CA TYR A 75 27.99 -4.96 -1.69
C TYR A 75 29.29 -5.42 -1.06
N GLU A 76 29.24 -6.46 -0.23
CA GLU A 76 30.44 -7.06 0.36
C GLU A 76 31.39 -7.62 -0.70
N GLN A 77 30.83 -8.24 -1.75
CA GLN A 77 31.61 -8.73 -2.89
C GLN A 77 32.23 -7.60 -3.73
N LEU A 78 31.57 -6.45 -3.84
CA LEU A 78 32.01 -5.34 -4.70
C LEU A 78 32.95 -4.36 -3.98
N PHE A 79 32.70 -4.09 -2.71
CA PHE A 79 33.33 -3.00 -1.95
C PHE A 79 34.09 -3.49 -0.72
N GLY A 80 34.03 -4.79 -0.41
CA GLY A 80 34.63 -5.37 0.78
C GLY A 80 33.73 -5.24 2.02
N PRO A 81 34.02 -6.03 3.08
CA PRO A 81 33.15 -6.15 4.26
C PRO A 81 33.10 -4.89 5.12
N GLU A 82 34.14 -4.05 5.10
CA GLU A 82 34.24 -2.83 5.91
C GLU A 82 33.62 -1.60 5.24
N SER A 83 32.99 -1.76 4.06
CA SER A 83 32.35 -0.66 3.37
C SER A 83 31.08 -0.19 4.09
N ASP A 84 30.86 1.13 4.11
CA ASP A 84 29.60 1.73 4.61
C ASP A 84 28.36 1.19 3.89
N TRP A 85 28.49 0.76 2.63
CA TRP A 85 27.40 0.11 1.90
C TRP A 85 26.98 -1.22 2.55
N VAL A 86 27.93 -1.98 3.08
CA VAL A 86 27.68 -3.27 3.75
C VAL A 86 27.08 -3.01 5.13
N SER A 87 27.72 -2.18 5.94
CA SER A 87 27.26 -1.88 7.31
C SER A 87 25.87 -1.23 7.31
N GLY A 88 25.65 -0.25 6.44
CA GLY A 88 24.36 0.44 6.30
C GLY A 88 23.24 -0.50 5.83
N SER A 89 23.52 -1.37 4.85
CA SER A 89 22.52 -2.33 4.36
C SER A 89 22.17 -3.38 5.43
N ARG A 90 23.17 -3.91 6.15
CA ARG A 90 22.91 -4.84 7.26
C ARG A 90 22.04 -4.20 8.34
N GLN A 91 22.36 -2.97 8.74
CA GLN A 91 21.58 -2.24 9.74
C GLN A 91 20.14 -1.97 9.27
N LEU A 92 19.97 -1.56 8.00
CA LEU A 92 18.64 -1.29 7.45
C LEU A 92 17.79 -2.58 7.31
N SER A 93 18.41 -3.69 6.91
CA SER A 93 17.74 -5.00 6.90
C SER A 93 17.25 -5.39 8.30
N GLN A 94 18.12 -5.25 9.31
CA GLN A 94 17.76 -5.53 10.71
C GLN A 94 16.63 -4.62 11.20
N TYR A 95 16.66 -3.33 10.84
CA TYR A 95 15.59 -2.39 11.18
C TYR A 95 14.24 -2.87 10.65
N TYR A 96 14.15 -3.25 9.38
CA TYR A 96 12.90 -3.75 8.81
C TYR A 96 12.47 -5.09 9.43
N ALA A 97 13.41 -5.97 9.75
CA ALA A 97 13.10 -7.23 10.42
C ALA A 97 12.48 -7.01 11.82
N VAL A 98 13.04 -6.10 12.62
CA VAL A 98 12.51 -5.74 13.94
C VAL A 98 11.14 -5.08 13.80
N ALA A 99 10.99 -4.13 12.87
CA ALA A 99 9.72 -3.47 12.62
C ALA A 99 8.62 -4.47 12.18
N ALA A 100 8.97 -5.46 11.35
CA ALA A 100 8.05 -6.53 10.98
C ALA A 100 7.60 -7.33 12.22
N GLN A 101 8.55 -7.72 13.09
CA GLN A 101 8.24 -8.48 14.30
C GLN A 101 7.31 -7.70 15.25
N ASP A 102 7.48 -6.38 15.35
CA ASP A 102 6.60 -5.54 16.15
C ASP A 102 5.17 -5.49 15.60
N LEU A 103 5.01 -5.46 14.26
CA LEU A 103 3.70 -5.54 13.61
C LEU A 103 3.05 -6.92 13.82
N GLU A 104 3.82 -8.01 13.75
CA GLU A 104 3.30 -9.35 14.05
C GLU A 104 2.81 -9.46 15.49
N ARG A 105 3.60 -8.95 16.44
CA ARG A 105 3.20 -8.91 17.86
C ARG A 105 1.89 -8.14 18.06
N ARG A 106 1.69 -7.04 17.33
CA ARG A 106 0.42 -6.29 17.35
C ARG A 106 -0.70 -7.11 16.75
N ALA A 107 -0.50 -7.72 15.59
CA ALA A 107 -1.51 -8.56 14.95
C ALA A 107 -1.98 -9.69 15.87
N ASP A 108 -1.05 -10.36 16.56
CA ASP A 108 -1.37 -11.42 17.50
C ASP A 108 -2.20 -10.90 18.68
N ALA A 109 -1.88 -9.73 19.22
CA ALA A 109 -2.68 -9.11 20.28
C ALA A 109 -4.14 -8.82 19.86
N TYR A 110 -4.35 -8.33 18.64
CA TYR A 110 -5.69 -8.10 18.08
C TYR A 110 -6.43 -9.42 17.82
N GLU A 111 -5.73 -10.47 17.38
CA GLU A 111 -6.35 -11.78 17.18
C GLU A 111 -6.80 -12.41 18.51
N GLU A 112 -5.97 -12.33 19.56
CA GLU A 112 -6.33 -12.82 20.89
C GLU A 112 -7.51 -12.05 21.50
N ALA A 113 -7.57 -10.73 21.29
CA ALA A 113 -8.72 -9.92 21.67
C ALA A 113 -10.00 -10.34 20.92
N ALA A 114 -9.89 -10.64 19.62
CA ALA A 114 -11.01 -11.14 18.82
C ALA A 114 -11.53 -12.50 19.32
N LYS A 115 -10.62 -13.43 19.64
CA LYS A 115 -10.94 -14.75 20.21
C LYS A 115 -11.67 -14.63 21.54
N THR A 116 -11.14 -13.81 22.44
CA THR A 116 -11.73 -13.55 23.77
C THR A 116 -13.12 -12.93 23.65
N GLY A 117 -13.29 -11.94 22.76
CA GLY A 117 -14.59 -11.31 22.51
C GLY A 117 -15.63 -12.28 21.93
N ARG A 118 -15.22 -13.23 21.09
CA ARG A 118 -16.10 -14.28 20.57
C ARG A 118 -16.53 -15.27 21.65
N GLN A 119 -15.61 -15.68 22.52
CA GLN A 119 -15.92 -16.61 23.61
C GLN A 119 -16.90 -16.02 24.61
N ARG A 120 -16.83 -14.72 24.88
CA ARG A 120 -17.75 -14.02 25.80
C ARG A 120 -19.19 -13.86 25.25
N ARG A 121 -19.37 -13.98 23.94
CA ARG A 121 -20.68 -13.85 23.26
C ARG A 121 -21.41 -15.18 23.06
N ARG A 122 -20.75 -16.30 23.32
CA ARG A 122 -21.37 -17.64 23.32
C ARG A 122 -21.90 -17.96 24.71
#